data_AF-A0A9X1THF9-F1
#
_entry.id   AF-A0A9X1THF9-F1
#
_cell.length_a   1.000
_cell.length_b   1.000
_cell.length_c   1.000
_cell.angle_alpha   90.00
_cell.angle_beta   90.00
_cell.angle_gamma   90.00
#
_symmetry.space_group_name_H-M   'P 1'
#
loop_
_entity.id
_entity.type
_entity.pdbx_description
1 polymer ?
#
loop_
_entity_poly.entity_id
_entity_poly.type
_entity_poly.pdbx_seq_one_letter_code
_entity_poly.pdbx_strand_id
1 'polypeptide(L)'
;MKLSFATLTLIMLAHQACAQSSLLKGTWITPDQELIEILNLGRDSSNVLANKSLREDYFLLFVFGDTLSFQQIYTSSATDLKVEYVDRYDLKVVSCNDSNLVVKPVSKLSKAYFQGRPLLKLRRKEQVIDTTIIFEKMTYHATPAWFSPTVSLELDNRKNLSLEITNDFYKYNGNLATGHYTAVLDDGTYNQFIATLQNSGIRTLRFGNMVVNDSPEITIDIYFNGSRKYLKSTDVPRSASDLLSFIMSRLQVYPGLTALDIIDTLKR
;
A
#
# COMPACT_ATOMS: atom_id res chain seq x y z
N MET A 1 -17.41 -52.16 14.24
CA MET A 1 -17.27 -50.75 14.68
C MET A 1 -17.95 -49.87 13.64
N LYS A 2 -19.20 -49.42 13.89
CA LYS A 2 -19.97 -48.61 12.94
C LYS A 2 -19.56 -47.15 13.10
N LEU A 3 -18.68 -46.64 12.23
CA LEU A 3 -18.50 -45.19 12.12
C LEU A 3 -19.84 -44.60 11.68
N SER A 4 -20.43 -43.77 12.52
CA SER A 4 -21.66 -43.04 12.23
C SER A 4 -21.44 -42.12 11.03
N PHE A 5 -22.34 -42.17 10.04
CA PHE A 5 -22.35 -41.24 8.90
C PHE A 5 -22.39 -39.77 9.36
N ALA A 6 -22.93 -39.48 10.55
CA ALA A 6 -23.00 -38.12 11.08
C ALA A 6 -21.63 -37.52 11.46
N THR A 7 -20.65 -38.34 11.82
CA THR A 7 -19.30 -37.86 12.16
C THR A 7 -18.48 -37.50 10.92
N LEU A 8 -18.76 -38.12 9.77
CA LEU A 8 -18.06 -37.84 8.51
C LEU A 8 -18.51 -36.51 7.88
N THR A 9 -19.79 -36.16 8.00
CA THR A 9 -20.34 -34.89 7.47
C THR A 9 -19.87 -33.66 8.24
N LEU A 10 -19.65 -33.79 9.55
CA LEU A 10 -19.17 -32.68 10.40
C LEU A 10 -17.69 -32.32 10.11
N ILE A 11 -16.87 -33.31 9.74
CA ILE A 11 -15.46 -33.11 9.40
C ILE A 11 -15.30 -32.39 8.04
N MET A 12 -16.18 -32.68 7.08
CA MET A 12 -16.20 -32.02 5.76
C MET A 12 -16.59 -30.53 5.85
N LEU A 13 -17.55 -30.18 6.72
CA LEU A 13 -18.00 -28.78 6.92
C LEU A 13 -16.94 -27.92 7.62
N ALA A 14 -16.16 -28.49 8.55
CA ALA A 14 -15.08 -27.77 9.23
C ALA A 14 -13.89 -27.46 8.29
N HIS A 15 -13.59 -28.32 7.31
CA HIS A 15 -12.52 -28.10 6.35
C HIS A 15 -12.85 -26.99 5.33
N GLN A 16 -14.11 -26.84 4.93
CA GLN A 16 -14.52 -25.77 4.01
C GLN A 16 -14.40 -24.38 4.63
N ALA A 17 -14.76 -24.22 5.90
CA ALA A 17 -14.68 -22.92 6.59
C ALA A 17 -13.23 -22.43 6.75
N CYS A 18 -12.29 -23.33 7.09
CA CYS A 18 -10.87 -22.98 7.18
C CYS A 18 -10.23 -22.71 5.81
N ALA A 19 -10.57 -23.49 4.77
CA ALA A 19 -10.04 -23.29 3.42
C ALA A 19 -10.53 -21.99 2.76
N GLN A 20 -11.72 -21.50 3.12
CA GLN A 20 -12.24 -20.22 2.63
C GLN A 20 -11.44 -19.02 3.15
N SER A 21 -10.85 -19.14 4.36
CA SER A 21 -10.08 -18.05 4.98
C SER A 21 -8.75 -17.75 4.27
N SER A 22 -8.05 -18.77 3.75
CA SER A 22 -6.78 -18.58 3.06
C SER A 22 -6.96 -17.93 1.69
N LEU A 23 -8.03 -18.29 0.97
CA LEU A 23 -8.37 -17.70 -0.32
C LEU A 23 -8.67 -16.20 -0.23
N LEU A 24 -9.20 -15.74 0.91
CA LEU A 24 -9.53 -14.33 1.14
C LEU A 24 -8.30 -13.46 1.44
N LYS A 25 -7.21 -14.05 1.95
CA LYS A 25 -6.00 -13.29 2.30
C LYS A 25 -5.34 -12.70 1.06
N GLY A 26 -4.84 -11.48 1.22
CA GLY A 26 -4.14 -10.71 0.21
C GLY A 26 -4.76 -9.33 -0.01
N THR A 27 -4.21 -8.62 -0.98
CA THR A 27 -4.65 -7.29 -1.39
C THR A 27 -5.47 -7.39 -2.66
N TRP A 28 -6.69 -6.89 -2.61
CA TRP A 28 -7.67 -6.91 -3.70
C TRP A 28 -7.95 -5.48 -4.13
N ILE A 29 -7.88 -5.20 -5.44
CA ILE A 29 -8.01 -3.84 -5.97
C ILE A 29 -9.02 -3.76 -7.11
N THR A 30 -9.61 -2.59 -7.30
CA THR A 30 -10.37 -2.23 -8.50
C THR A 30 -9.57 -1.27 -9.39
N PRO A 31 -9.93 -1.10 -10.68
CA PRO A 31 -9.32 -0.08 -11.54
C PRO A 31 -9.47 1.36 -11.00
N ASP A 32 -10.47 1.59 -10.15
CA ASP A 32 -10.75 2.88 -9.51
C ASP A 32 -9.95 3.13 -8.22
N GLN A 33 -9.00 2.24 -7.90
CA GLN A 33 -8.15 2.26 -6.69
C GLN A 33 -8.93 2.01 -5.39
N GLU A 34 -10.10 1.37 -5.46
CA GLU A 34 -10.68 0.77 -4.26
C GLU A 34 -9.83 -0.43 -3.85
N LEU A 35 -9.67 -0.64 -2.55
CA LEU A 35 -8.79 -1.66 -2.00
C LEU A 35 -9.47 -2.38 -0.85
N ILE A 36 -9.28 -3.69 -0.80
CA ILE A 36 -9.57 -4.54 0.36
C ILE A 36 -8.29 -5.32 0.63
N GLU A 37 -7.62 -5.07 1.74
CA GLU A 37 -6.46 -5.83 2.17
C GLU A 37 -6.81 -6.66 3.40
N ILE A 38 -6.65 -7.98 3.26
CA ILE A 38 -6.94 -8.96 4.30
C ILE A 38 -5.63 -9.65 4.68
N LEU A 39 -5.06 -9.27 5.81
CA LEU A 39 -3.81 -9.83 6.34
C LEU A 39 -4.11 -10.93 7.37
N ASN A 40 -4.89 -10.57 8.39
CA ASN A 40 -5.20 -11.40 9.55
C ASN A 40 -6.65 -11.22 10.00
N LEU A 41 -7.15 -12.16 10.80
CA LEU A 41 -8.49 -12.11 11.39
C LEU A 41 -8.37 -11.84 12.90
N GLY A 42 -9.42 -11.30 13.51
CA GLY A 42 -9.54 -11.09 14.96
C GLY A 42 -9.14 -9.69 15.44
N ARG A 43 -9.04 -9.53 16.77
CA ARG A 43 -8.78 -8.23 17.41
C ARG A 43 -7.34 -7.73 17.26
N ASP A 44 -6.41 -8.62 16.91
CA ASP A 44 -5.01 -8.25 16.66
C ASP A 44 -4.73 -7.99 15.18
N SER A 45 -5.78 -7.82 14.38
CA SER A 45 -5.65 -7.64 12.93
C SER A 45 -5.69 -6.17 12.52
N SER A 46 -4.87 -5.80 11.54
CA SER A 46 -4.93 -4.50 10.87
C SER A 46 -5.16 -4.76 9.38
N ASN A 47 -6.40 -4.60 8.95
CA ASN A 47 -6.83 -4.80 7.58
C ASN A 47 -7.26 -3.46 7.00
N VAL A 48 -7.12 -3.29 5.68
CA VAL A 48 -7.33 -1.98 5.05
C VAL A 48 -8.55 -2.03 4.14
N LEU A 49 -9.42 -1.03 4.27
CA LEU A 49 -10.34 -0.68 3.19
C LEU A 49 -9.90 0.66 2.61
N ALA A 50 -9.96 0.79 1.29
CA ALA A 50 -9.94 2.06 0.62
C ALA A 50 -11.06 2.14 -0.42
N ASN A 51 -11.61 3.33 -0.63
CA ASN A 51 -12.67 3.56 -1.61
C ASN A 51 -12.21 4.44 -2.79
N LYS A 52 -13.08 4.59 -3.80
CA LYS A 52 -12.78 5.37 -5.02
C LYS A 52 -12.55 6.86 -4.78
N SER A 53 -12.96 7.36 -3.60
CA SER A 53 -12.72 8.73 -3.13
C SER A 53 -11.40 8.87 -2.38
N LEU A 54 -10.54 7.84 -2.42
CA LEU A 54 -9.22 7.81 -1.78
C LEU A 54 -9.29 7.93 -0.25
N ARG A 55 -10.45 7.65 0.36
CA ARG A 55 -10.52 7.43 1.80
C ARG A 55 -10.01 6.04 2.08
N GLU A 56 -9.10 5.95 3.04
CA GLU A 56 -8.48 4.72 3.52
C GLU A 56 -8.64 4.64 5.03
N ASP A 57 -8.97 3.45 5.54
CA ASP A 57 -9.14 3.23 6.97
C ASP A 57 -8.65 1.81 7.35
N TYR A 58 -8.23 1.68 8.60
CA TYR A 58 -7.76 0.42 9.19
C TYR A 58 -8.84 -0.20 10.08
N PHE A 59 -8.97 -1.51 10.02
CA PHE A 59 -10.05 -2.25 10.65
C PHE A 59 -9.59 -3.58 11.24
N LEU A 60 -10.23 -3.94 12.34
CA LEU A 60 -10.27 -5.33 12.80
C LEU A 60 -11.18 -6.11 11.85
N LEU A 61 -10.84 -7.36 11.54
CA LEU A 61 -11.66 -8.18 10.64
C LEU A 61 -12.17 -9.45 11.33
N PHE A 62 -13.48 -9.64 11.25
CA PHE A 62 -14.15 -10.87 11.68
C PHE A 62 -14.93 -11.47 10.51
N VAL A 63 -14.99 -12.79 10.43
CA VAL A 63 -15.75 -13.50 9.39
C VAL A 63 -16.96 -14.19 10.03
N PHE A 64 -18.15 -13.87 9.54
CA PHE A 64 -19.43 -14.45 9.99
C PHE A 64 -20.13 -15.10 8.80
N GLY A 65 -19.96 -16.41 8.63
CA GLY A 65 -20.44 -17.12 7.44
C GLY A 65 -19.82 -16.53 6.17
N ASP A 66 -20.66 -15.98 5.29
CA ASP A 66 -20.23 -15.33 4.04
C ASP A 66 -20.00 -13.82 4.18
N THR A 67 -19.95 -13.28 5.41
CA THR A 67 -19.80 -11.84 5.66
C THR A 67 -18.44 -11.51 6.26
N LEU A 68 -17.71 -10.62 5.58
CA LEU A 68 -16.51 -9.96 6.09
C LEU A 68 -16.94 -8.72 6.88
N SER A 69 -16.70 -8.72 8.18
CA SER A 69 -17.08 -7.64 9.08
C SER A 69 -15.84 -6.84 9.47
N PHE A 70 -15.60 -5.75 8.75
CA PHE A 70 -14.54 -4.78 9.07
C PHE A 70 -15.05 -3.86 10.18
N GLN A 71 -14.36 -3.84 11.33
CA GLN A 71 -14.83 -3.19 12.55
C GLN A 71 -13.85 -2.15 13.06
N GLN A 72 -14.39 -0.99 13.42
CA GLN A 72 -13.73 -0.02 14.28
C GLN A 72 -14.31 -0.17 15.67
N ILE A 73 -13.47 -0.56 16.63
CA ILE A 73 -13.85 -0.74 18.03
C ILE A 73 -13.18 0.35 18.83
N TYR A 74 -13.96 1.16 19.55
CA TYR A 74 -13.46 2.33 20.28
C TYR A 74 -14.30 2.62 21.52
N THR A 75 -13.75 3.40 22.44
CA THR A 75 -14.47 3.95 23.59
C THR A 75 -14.57 5.48 23.45
N SER A 76 -15.51 6.10 24.15
CA SER A 76 -15.73 7.55 24.08
C SER A 76 -15.59 8.21 25.44
N SER A 77 -14.90 9.35 25.48
CA SER A 77 -14.80 10.19 26.68
C SER A 77 -16.15 10.70 27.15
N ALA A 78 -17.15 10.82 26.26
CA ALA A 78 -18.53 11.15 26.62
C ALA A 78 -19.20 10.10 27.54
N THR A 79 -18.59 8.91 27.65
CA THR A 79 -19.05 7.82 28.54
C THR A 79 -18.02 7.46 29.61
N ASP A 80 -17.06 8.35 29.91
CA ASP A 80 -15.89 8.06 30.76
C ASP A 80 -15.11 6.82 30.29
N LEU A 81 -15.12 6.54 28.98
CA LEU A 81 -14.50 5.35 28.38
C LEU A 81 -15.08 4.00 28.87
N LYS A 82 -16.26 4.01 29.50
CA LYS A 82 -16.90 2.79 30.07
C LYS A 82 -17.67 1.96 29.05
N VAL A 83 -17.99 2.53 27.90
CA VAL A 83 -18.77 1.87 26.84
C VAL A 83 -17.88 1.63 25.62
N GLU A 84 -17.85 0.38 25.16
CA GLU A 84 -17.24 -0.03 23.89
C GLU A 84 -18.28 0.15 22.78
N TYR A 85 -17.91 0.90 21.74
CA TYR A 85 -18.67 1.11 20.51
C TYR A 85 -18.04 0.28 19.39
N VAL A 86 -18.90 -0.21 18.49
CA VAL A 86 -18.47 -1.02 17.34
C VAL A 86 -19.15 -0.52 16.07
N ASP A 87 -18.37 0.11 15.21
CA ASP A 87 -18.79 0.49 13.87
C ASP A 87 -18.46 -0.63 12.88
N ARG A 88 -19.49 -1.15 12.18
CA ARG A 88 -19.37 -2.33 11.31
C ARG A 88 -19.54 -1.98 9.83
N TYR A 89 -18.52 -2.28 9.04
CA TYR A 89 -18.47 -2.16 7.60
C TYR A 89 -18.56 -3.56 6.98
N ASP A 90 -19.78 -4.11 6.98
CA ASP A 90 -20.01 -5.50 6.58
C ASP A 90 -20.11 -5.65 5.05
N LEU A 91 -19.29 -6.55 4.52
CA LEU A 91 -19.23 -6.92 3.10
C LEU A 91 -19.60 -8.40 2.94
N LYS A 92 -20.69 -8.68 2.23
CA LYS A 92 -21.08 -10.05 1.90
C LYS A 92 -20.27 -10.56 0.71
N VAL A 93 -19.56 -11.67 0.87
CA VAL A 93 -18.85 -12.37 -0.20
C VAL A 93 -19.87 -13.01 -1.14
N VAL A 94 -19.83 -12.61 -2.41
CA VAL A 94 -20.66 -13.18 -3.47
C VAL A 94 -19.91 -14.31 -4.18
N SER A 95 -18.63 -14.08 -4.47
CA SER A 95 -17.72 -15.10 -4.98
C SER A 95 -16.27 -14.74 -4.66
N CYS A 96 -15.43 -15.76 -4.51
CA CYS A 96 -13.99 -15.61 -4.31
C CYS A 96 -13.26 -16.77 -5.00
N ASN A 97 -12.20 -16.46 -5.73
CA ASN A 97 -11.25 -17.42 -6.26
C ASN A 97 -9.84 -16.80 -6.21
N ASP A 98 -8.84 -17.48 -6.77
CA ASP A 98 -7.44 -17.05 -6.68
C ASP A 98 -7.16 -15.66 -7.27
N SER A 99 -8.02 -15.20 -8.19
CA SER A 99 -7.80 -13.97 -8.97
C SER A 99 -8.85 -12.89 -8.75
N ASN A 100 -10.04 -13.27 -8.30
CA ASN A 100 -11.19 -12.38 -8.20
C ASN A 100 -11.87 -12.50 -6.83
N LEU A 101 -12.23 -11.36 -6.27
CA LEU A 101 -13.10 -11.23 -5.10
C LEU A 101 -14.28 -10.35 -5.49
N VAL A 102 -15.50 -10.87 -5.33
CA VAL A 102 -16.73 -10.10 -5.53
C VAL A 102 -17.46 -10.00 -4.20
N VAL A 103 -17.68 -8.76 -3.75
CA VAL A 103 -18.36 -8.48 -2.48
C VAL A 103 -19.48 -7.47 -2.66
N LYS A 104 -20.45 -7.52 -1.76
CA LYS A 104 -21.60 -6.62 -1.68
C LYS A 104 -21.60 -5.88 -0.34
N PRO A 105 -21.58 -4.54 -0.32
CA PRO A 105 -21.82 -3.77 0.90
C PRO A 105 -23.23 -4.02 1.46
N VAL A 106 -23.33 -4.45 2.71
CA VAL A 106 -24.62 -4.81 3.34
C VAL A 106 -24.98 -3.94 4.54
N SER A 107 -24.01 -3.55 5.37
CA SER A 107 -24.26 -2.61 6.48
C SER A 107 -24.51 -1.17 6.00
N LYS A 108 -25.13 -0.33 6.84
CA LYS A 108 -25.33 1.09 6.53
C LYS A 108 -23.99 1.79 6.27
N LEU A 109 -22.98 1.52 7.11
CA LEU A 109 -21.66 2.13 7.00
C LEU A 109 -20.90 1.67 5.76
N SER A 110 -20.88 0.37 5.43
CA SER A 110 -20.22 -0.12 4.21
C SER A 110 -20.89 0.42 2.94
N LYS A 111 -22.23 0.49 2.90
CA LYS A 111 -22.95 1.12 1.78
C LYS A 111 -22.56 2.59 1.60
N ALA A 112 -22.48 3.36 2.69
CA ALA A 112 -22.02 4.75 2.62
C ALA A 112 -20.55 4.85 2.20
N TYR A 113 -19.68 4.01 2.78
CA TYR A 113 -18.24 3.96 2.53
C TYR A 113 -17.90 3.68 1.06
N PHE A 114 -18.67 2.83 0.40
CA PHE A 114 -18.53 2.52 -1.03
C PHE A 114 -19.56 3.26 -1.91
N GLN A 115 -20.05 4.43 -1.46
CA GLN A 115 -20.92 5.34 -2.23
C GLN A 115 -22.14 4.65 -2.87
N GLY A 116 -22.78 3.75 -2.14
CA GLY A 116 -23.99 3.03 -2.57
C GLY A 116 -23.76 1.97 -3.64
N ARG A 117 -22.50 1.62 -3.98
CA ARG A 117 -22.21 0.60 -4.98
C ARG A 117 -22.83 -0.75 -4.58
N PRO A 118 -23.60 -1.40 -5.48
CA PRO A 118 -24.26 -2.66 -5.15
C PRO A 118 -23.28 -3.84 -5.11
N LEU A 119 -22.17 -3.75 -5.84
CA LEU A 119 -21.12 -4.77 -5.94
C LEU A 119 -19.76 -4.10 -6.14
N LEU A 120 -18.74 -4.70 -5.54
CA LEU A 120 -17.33 -4.45 -5.81
C LEU A 120 -16.76 -5.70 -6.47
N LYS A 121 -16.11 -5.52 -7.62
CA LYS A 121 -15.42 -6.59 -8.35
C LYS A 121 -13.93 -6.30 -8.30
N LEU A 122 -13.24 -6.98 -7.41
CA LEU A 122 -11.83 -6.76 -7.14
C LEU A 122 -10.99 -7.88 -7.74
N ARG A 123 -9.77 -7.52 -8.15
CA ARG A 123 -8.74 -8.45 -8.62
C ARG A 123 -7.60 -8.49 -7.63
N ARG A 124 -6.95 -9.66 -7.51
CA ARG A 124 -5.77 -9.80 -6.67
C ARG A 124 -4.65 -8.91 -7.21
N LYS A 125 -4.10 -8.01 -6.37
CA LYS A 125 -3.13 -6.97 -6.76
C LYS A 125 -1.97 -7.55 -7.56
N GLU A 126 -1.36 -8.62 -7.06
CA GLU A 126 -0.22 -9.32 -7.69
C GLU A 126 -0.49 -9.87 -9.09
N GLN A 127 -1.75 -9.94 -9.52
CA GLN A 127 -2.16 -10.42 -10.84
C GLN A 127 -2.62 -9.29 -11.77
N VAL A 128 -2.50 -8.02 -11.34
CA VAL A 128 -2.82 -6.83 -12.14
C VAL A 128 -1.51 -6.16 -12.59
N ILE A 129 -0.66 -6.95 -13.25
CA ILE A 129 0.64 -6.49 -13.77
C ILE A 129 0.43 -5.87 -15.15
N ASP A 130 0.82 -4.60 -15.31
CA ASP A 130 0.85 -3.92 -16.60
C ASP A 130 2.24 -4.03 -17.24
N THR A 131 2.47 -5.11 -18.00
CA THR A 131 3.73 -5.35 -18.71
C THR A 131 3.97 -4.39 -19.88
N THR A 132 3.00 -3.53 -20.22
CA THR A 132 3.12 -2.54 -21.30
C THR A 132 3.81 -1.26 -20.85
N ILE A 133 4.16 -1.12 -19.57
CA ILE A 133 4.89 0.05 -19.06
C ILE A 133 6.34 -0.01 -19.52
N ILE A 134 6.72 0.95 -20.38
CA ILE A 134 8.11 1.24 -20.76
C ILE A 134 8.56 2.45 -19.93
N PHE A 135 9.46 2.21 -18.98
CA PHE A 135 9.98 3.23 -18.08
C PHE A 135 10.98 4.15 -18.78
N GLU A 136 10.93 5.45 -18.44
CA GLU A 136 11.82 6.47 -19.00
C GLU A 136 12.64 7.16 -17.92
N LYS A 137 11.96 7.78 -16.95
CA LYS A 137 12.57 8.49 -15.81
C LYS A 137 11.60 8.54 -14.63
N MET A 138 12.13 8.57 -13.41
CA MET A 138 11.40 8.89 -12.20
C MET A 138 12.19 9.90 -11.38
N THR A 139 11.50 10.90 -10.85
CA THR A 139 11.98 11.77 -9.78
C THR A 139 11.11 11.53 -8.55
N TYR A 140 11.72 11.28 -7.42
CA TYR A 140 11.09 11.17 -6.11
C TYR A 140 11.61 12.31 -5.23
N HIS A 141 10.72 12.95 -4.49
CA HIS A 141 11.07 13.95 -3.51
C HIS A 141 10.28 13.72 -2.22
N ALA A 142 10.95 13.85 -1.08
CA ALA A 142 10.34 13.84 0.24
C ALA A 142 10.81 15.04 1.04
N THR A 143 9.87 15.81 1.56
CA THR A 143 10.17 16.88 2.53
C THR A 143 10.54 16.25 3.88
N PRO A 144 11.22 16.99 4.78
CA PRO A 144 11.54 16.46 6.09
C PRO A 144 10.27 16.36 6.95
N ALA A 145 10.23 15.36 7.82
CA ALA A 145 9.24 15.23 8.89
C ALA A 145 9.91 14.60 10.10
N TRP A 146 9.68 15.19 11.27
CA TRP A 146 10.39 14.83 12.51
C TRP A 146 11.92 14.86 12.31
N PHE A 147 12.58 13.72 12.52
CA PHE A 147 14.02 13.54 12.34
C PHE A 147 14.37 12.92 10.99
N SER A 148 13.51 13.02 9.99
CA SER A 148 13.77 12.48 8.65
C SER A 148 14.42 13.54 7.77
N PRO A 149 15.40 13.17 6.92
CA PRO A 149 16.02 14.12 6.01
C PRO A 149 15.08 14.53 4.87
N THR A 150 15.41 15.64 4.21
CA THR A 150 14.90 15.93 2.87
C THR A 150 15.63 15.04 1.87
N VAL A 151 14.89 14.41 0.96
CA VAL A 151 15.43 13.48 -0.03
C VAL A 151 14.94 13.87 -1.43
N SER A 152 15.87 13.96 -2.38
CA SER A 152 15.57 14.02 -3.82
C SER A 152 16.29 12.87 -4.51
N LEU A 153 15.57 12.07 -5.29
CA LEU A 153 16.09 10.90 -5.97
C LEU A 153 15.66 10.92 -7.43
N GLU A 154 16.58 10.66 -8.34
CA GLU A 154 16.30 10.48 -9.77
C GLU A 154 16.79 9.11 -10.25
N LEU A 155 15.95 8.42 -11.02
CA LEU A 155 16.30 7.18 -11.71
C LEU A 155 15.91 7.30 -13.18
N ASP A 156 16.79 6.91 -14.10
CA ASP A 156 16.51 6.91 -15.54
C ASP A 156 16.51 5.51 -16.17
N ASN A 157 16.11 5.41 -17.44
CA ASN A 157 16.09 4.17 -18.21
C ASN A 157 17.48 3.63 -18.58
N ARG A 158 18.54 4.39 -18.31
CA ARG A 158 19.94 3.95 -18.40
C ARG A 158 20.46 3.44 -17.06
N LYS A 159 19.58 3.32 -16.06
CA LYS A 159 19.87 2.83 -14.70
C LYS A 159 20.71 3.79 -13.87
N ASN A 160 20.88 5.04 -14.32
CA ASN A 160 21.57 6.04 -13.53
C ASN A 160 20.69 6.44 -12.37
N LEU A 161 21.22 6.31 -11.16
CA LEU A 161 20.61 6.74 -9.92
C LEU A 161 21.36 7.98 -9.42
N SER A 162 20.63 9.06 -9.16
CA SER A 162 21.14 10.23 -8.44
C SER A 162 20.32 10.41 -7.17
N LEU A 163 21.00 10.74 -6.08
CA LEU A 163 20.40 10.90 -4.76
C LEU A 163 21.01 12.13 -4.09
N GLU A 164 20.16 13.07 -3.69
CA GLU A 164 20.53 14.23 -2.91
C GLU A 164 19.80 14.16 -1.56
N ILE A 165 20.56 14.34 -0.49
CA ILE A 165 20.06 14.28 0.88
C ILE A 165 20.47 15.55 1.59
N THR A 166 19.49 16.20 2.23
CA THR A 166 19.74 17.26 3.23
C THR A 166 19.26 16.77 4.59
N ASN A 167 20.20 16.50 5.49
CA ASN A 167 19.94 15.93 6.80
C ASN A 167 20.40 16.85 7.94
N ASP A 168 19.54 17.79 8.33
CA ASP A 168 19.77 18.69 9.47
C ASP A 168 19.78 17.95 10.82
N PHE A 169 19.33 16.69 10.83
CA PHE A 169 19.20 15.85 12.02
C PHE A 169 20.20 14.69 12.06
N TYR A 170 21.30 14.76 11.28
CA TYR A 170 22.30 13.69 11.17
C TYR A 170 22.81 13.18 12.52
N LYS A 171 22.93 14.07 13.52
CA LYS A 171 23.34 13.74 14.90
C LYS A 171 22.41 12.76 15.61
N TYR A 172 21.15 12.66 15.19
CA TYR A 172 20.10 11.85 15.82
C TYR A 172 19.72 10.61 15.00
N ASN A 173 19.93 10.62 13.68
CA ASN A 173 19.45 9.57 12.78
C ASN A 173 20.56 8.80 12.03
N GLY A 174 21.83 9.25 12.07
CA GLY A 174 23.08 8.53 11.77
C GLY A 174 23.26 7.85 10.40
N ASN A 175 22.20 7.67 9.61
CA ASN A 175 22.18 6.68 8.53
C ASN A 175 22.38 7.28 7.13
N LEU A 176 22.20 8.59 6.96
CA LEU A 176 22.26 9.25 5.65
C LEU A 176 22.88 10.64 5.81
N ALA A 177 24.17 10.78 5.51
CA ALA A 177 24.83 12.08 5.56
C ALA A 177 24.29 13.02 4.47
N THR A 178 24.30 14.32 4.76
CA THR A 178 24.02 15.34 3.74
C THR A 178 25.02 15.22 2.61
N GLY A 179 24.54 15.21 1.36
CA GLY A 179 25.40 15.12 0.20
C GLY A 179 24.68 14.73 -1.07
N HIS A 180 25.46 14.68 -2.16
CA HIS A 180 25.03 14.19 -3.46
C HIS A 180 25.72 12.86 -3.74
N TYR A 181 24.93 11.88 -4.16
CA TYR A 181 25.35 10.52 -4.41
C TYR A 181 24.90 10.09 -5.80
N THR A 182 25.70 9.26 -6.45
CA THR A 182 25.36 8.68 -7.74
C THR A 182 25.71 7.21 -7.79
N ALA A 183 25.00 6.46 -8.62
CA ALA A 183 25.28 5.06 -8.92
C ALA A 183 24.73 4.69 -10.31
N VAL A 184 25.13 3.53 -10.80
CA VAL A 184 24.42 2.82 -11.87
C VAL A 184 23.86 1.54 -11.24
N LEU A 185 22.55 1.32 -11.34
CA LEU A 185 21.92 0.13 -10.77
C LEU A 185 22.36 -1.14 -11.51
N ASP A 186 22.59 -2.21 -10.75
CA ASP A 186 22.68 -3.55 -11.29
C ASP A 186 21.34 -4.01 -11.91
N ASP A 187 21.43 -4.96 -12.83
CA ASP A 187 20.27 -5.49 -13.56
C ASP A 187 19.20 -6.07 -12.64
N GLY A 188 19.60 -6.71 -11.54
CA GLY A 188 18.68 -7.30 -10.58
C GLY A 188 17.83 -6.24 -9.89
N THR A 189 18.47 -5.23 -9.33
CA THR A 189 17.78 -4.10 -8.66
C THR A 189 16.91 -3.32 -9.64
N TYR A 190 17.42 -3.05 -10.85
CA TYR A 190 16.65 -2.34 -11.87
C TYR A 190 15.41 -3.14 -12.31
N ASN A 191 15.55 -4.44 -12.56
CA ASN A 191 14.41 -5.28 -12.94
C ASN A 191 13.36 -5.40 -11.82
N GLN A 192 13.79 -5.40 -10.55
CA GLN A 192 12.86 -5.33 -9.42
C GLN A 192 12.10 -4.00 -9.38
N PHE A 193 12.76 -2.88 -9.68
CA PHE A 193 12.09 -1.58 -9.81
C PHE A 193 11.03 -1.62 -10.92
N ILE A 194 11.39 -2.12 -12.11
CA ILE A 194 10.46 -2.23 -13.24
C ILE A 194 9.25 -3.10 -12.87
N ALA A 195 9.47 -4.28 -12.27
CA ALA A 195 8.37 -5.14 -11.83
C ALA A 195 7.47 -4.46 -10.79
N THR A 196 8.06 -3.73 -9.84
CA THR A 196 7.31 -2.96 -8.84
C THR A 196 6.47 -1.86 -9.49
N LEU A 197 7.03 -1.14 -10.47
CA LEU A 197 6.33 -0.11 -11.23
C LEU A 197 5.16 -0.71 -12.03
N GLN A 198 5.38 -1.83 -12.73
CA GLN A 198 4.36 -2.54 -13.51
C GLN A 198 3.21 -3.06 -12.64
N ASN A 199 3.48 -3.41 -11.38
CA ASN A 199 2.48 -3.88 -10.43
C ASN A 199 1.83 -2.76 -9.59
N SER A 200 2.31 -1.51 -9.72
CA SER A 200 1.82 -0.38 -8.91
C SER A 200 0.48 0.19 -9.37
N GLY A 201 0.00 -0.20 -10.57
CA GLY A 201 -1.16 0.42 -11.19
C GLY A 201 -0.92 1.88 -11.58
N ILE A 202 0.33 2.26 -11.92
CA ILE A 202 0.78 3.66 -12.08
C ILE A 202 -0.13 4.53 -12.97
N ARG A 203 -0.78 3.94 -13.99
CA ARG A 203 -1.72 4.67 -14.87
C ARG A 203 -2.89 5.25 -14.10
N THR A 204 -3.52 4.45 -13.24
CA THR A 204 -4.73 4.83 -12.49
C THR A 204 -4.43 5.29 -11.07
N LEU A 205 -3.21 5.06 -10.57
CA LEU A 205 -2.78 5.49 -9.24
C LEU A 205 -3.00 6.99 -9.03
N ARG A 206 -3.55 7.37 -7.89
CA ARG A 206 -3.80 8.75 -7.48
C ARG A 206 -3.43 8.89 -6.01
N PHE A 207 -2.84 10.01 -5.65
CA PHE A 207 -2.67 10.37 -4.25
C PHE A 207 -3.84 11.26 -3.83
N GLY A 208 -4.31 11.07 -2.59
CA GLY A 208 -5.34 11.92 -2.01
C GLY A 208 -4.81 13.31 -1.72
N ASN A 209 -5.71 14.26 -1.48
CA ASN A 209 -5.39 15.64 -1.09
C ASN A 209 -5.49 15.86 0.43
N MET A 210 -5.61 14.78 1.22
CA MET A 210 -5.62 14.90 2.67
C MET A 210 -4.26 15.40 3.14
N VAL A 211 -4.29 16.44 3.97
CA VAL A 211 -3.10 16.97 4.63
C VAL A 211 -3.01 16.34 6.00
N VAL A 212 -1.98 15.56 6.24
CA VAL A 212 -1.66 14.99 7.54
C VAL A 212 -0.51 15.80 8.14
N ASN A 213 -0.77 16.40 9.31
CA ASN A 213 0.28 17.10 10.04
C ASN A 213 1.38 16.13 10.44
N ASP A 214 2.62 16.63 10.50
CA ASP A 214 3.79 15.87 10.94
C ASP A 214 4.13 14.64 10.07
N SER A 215 3.64 14.61 8.83
CA SER A 215 4.02 13.62 7.81
C SER A 215 4.80 14.28 6.67
N PRO A 216 5.78 13.59 6.07
CA PRO A 216 6.54 14.15 4.96
C PRO A 216 5.63 14.30 3.75
N GLU A 217 5.74 15.41 3.04
CA GLU A 217 5.14 15.56 1.73
C GLU A 217 5.97 14.78 0.72
N ILE A 218 5.36 13.75 0.15
CA ILE A 218 5.96 12.89 -0.87
C ILE A 218 5.49 13.33 -2.24
N THR A 219 6.44 13.55 -3.14
CA THR A 219 6.21 13.82 -4.56
C THR A 219 6.88 12.74 -5.40
N ILE A 220 6.15 12.20 -6.38
CA ILE A 220 6.65 11.27 -7.38
C ILE A 220 6.27 11.80 -8.76
N ASP A 221 7.26 11.98 -9.62
CA ASP A 221 7.09 12.35 -11.03
C ASP A 221 7.68 11.25 -11.91
N ILE A 222 6.83 10.46 -12.57
CA ILE A 222 7.25 9.31 -13.38
C ILE A 222 6.86 9.52 -14.84
N TYR A 223 7.82 9.27 -15.72
CA TYR A 223 7.69 9.26 -17.16
C TYR A 223 7.71 7.81 -17.65
N PHE A 224 6.67 7.42 -18.41
CA PHE A 224 6.55 6.11 -19.03
C PHE A 224 5.69 6.18 -20.29
N ASN A 225 6.04 5.42 -21.32
CA ASN A 225 5.28 5.37 -22.59
C ASN A 225 4.97 6.78 -23.17
N GLY A 226 5.93 7.71 -23.10
CA GLY A 226 5.79 9.10 -23.52
C GLY A 226 4.82 9.94 -22.68
N SER A 227 4.34 9.41 -21.56
CA SER A 227 3.37 10.05 -20.66
C SER A 227 4.00 10.37 -19.31
N ARG A 228 3.52 11.45 -18.67
CA ARG A 228 3.94 11.87 -17.33
C ARG A 228 2.85 11.57 -16.31
N LYS A 229 3.23 11.06 -15.14
CA LYS A 229 2.39 10.89 -13.96
C LYS A 229 3.00 11.60 -12.77
N TYR A 230 2.32 12.66 -12.33
CA TYR A 230 2.68 13.43 -11.14
C TYR A 230 1.77 13.06 -9.98
N LEU A 231 2.37 12.67 -8.85
CA LEU A 231 1.70 12.25 -7.63
C LEU A 231 2.29 13.04 -6.47
N LYS A 232 1.45 13.62 -5.61
CA LYS A 232 1.90 14.45 -4.50
C LYS A 232 0.91 14.35 -3.34
N SER A 233 1.39 14.01 -2.13
CA SER A 233 0.58 14.01 -0.91
C SER A 233 1.42 13.85 0.36
N THR A 234 0.85 14.23 1.49
CA THR A 234 1.35 13.90 2.83
C THR A 234 0.75 12.60 3.38
N ASP A 235 -0.31 12.08 2.74
CA ASP A 235 -0.93 10.81 3.04
C ASP A 235 -0.94 9.93 1.78
N VAL A 236 0.08 9.08 1.66
CA VAL A 236 0.25 8.24 0.48
C VAL A 236 -0.58 6.96 0.64
N PRO A 237 -1.50 6.66 -0.31
CA PRO A 237 -2.41 5.53 -0.15
C PRO A 237 -1.69 4.18 -0.14
N ARG A 238 -2.24 3.20 0.59
CA ARG A 238 -1.74 1.82 0.68
C ARG A 238 -1.47 1.18 -0.67
N SER A 239 -2.26 1.51 -1.70
CA SER A 239 -2.04 1.01 -3.07
C SER A 239 -0.63 1.30 -3.62
N ALA A 240 0.00 2.41 -3.19
CA ALA A 240 1.35 2.84 -3.61
C ALA A 240 2.48 2.30 -2.72
N SER A 241 2.17 1.56 -1.66
CA SER A 241 3.13 1.16 -0.62
C SER A 241 4.37 0.45 -1.14
N ASP A 242 4.20 -0.42 -2.12
CA ASP A 242 5.28 -1.28 -2.62
C ASP A 242 6.27 -0.45 -3.44
N LEU A 243 5.76 0.49 -4.25
CA LEU A 243 6.58 1.43 -5.00
C LEU A 243 7.35 2.35 -4.06
N LEU A 244 6.68 2.93 -3.06
CA LEU A 244 7.35 3.75 -2.05
C LEU A 244 8.40 2.98 -1.27
N SER A 245 8.03 1.80 -0.79
CA SER A 245 8.91 0.95 -0.01
C SER A 245 10.14 0.54 -0.82
N PHE A 246 9.99 0.25 -2.12
CA PHE A 246 11.13 0.01 -3.00
C PHE A 246 12.05 1.23 -3.11
N ILE A 247 11.48 2.42 -3.35
CA ILE A 247 12.27 3.67 -3.44
C ILE A 247 13.04 3.90 -2.13
N MET A 248 12.35 3.87 -0.99
CA MET A 248 12.91 4.21 0.32
C MET A 248 13.88 3.16 0.86
N SER A 249 13.56 1.86 0.71
CA SER A 249 14.35 0.77 1.32
C SER A 249 15.36 0.13 0.38
N ARG A 250 15.32 0.44 -0.92
CA ARG A 250 16.25 -0.13 -1.91
C ARG A 250 17.03 0.93 -2.65
N LEU A 251 16.37 1.96 -3.19
CA LEU A 251 17.07 2.98 -3.99
C LEU A 251 17.83 3.99 -3.12
N GLN A 252 17.23 4.50 -2.03
CA GLN A 252 17.89 5.48 -1.16
C GLN A 252 19.09 4.91 -0.38
N VAL A 253 19.13 3.60 -0.20
CA VAL A 253 20.21 2.88 0.51
C VAL A 253 20.96 1.93 -0.42
N TYR A 254 20.94 2.22 -1.72
CA TYR A 254 21.57 1.36 -2.72
C TYR A 254 23.08 1.21 -2.45
N PRO A 255 23.62 -0.02 -2.29
CA PRO A 255 25.01 -0.21 -1.89
C PRO A 255 26.06 0.36 -2.87
N GLY A 256 25.69 0.56 -4.14
CA GLY A 256 26.57 1.15 -5.15
C GLY A 256 26.63 2.67 -5.16
N LEU A 257 25.93 3.35 -4.23
CA LEU A 257 25.97 4.81 -4.11
C LEU A 257 27.36 5.29 -3.69
N THR A 258 27.93 6.17 -4.50
CA THR A 258 29.19 6.86 -4.21
C THR A 258 28.93 8.36 -4.11
N ALA A 259 29.48 9.00 -3.08
CA ALA A 259 29.43 10.45 -2.96
C ALA A 259 30.13 11.08 -4.17
N LEU A 260 29.51 12.10 -4.75
CA LEU A 260 30.21 12.99 -5.66
C LEU A 260 31.22 13.77 -4.83
N ASP A 261 32.51 13.57 -5.09
CA ASP A 261 33.54 14.43 -4.52
C ASP A 261 33.17 15.88 -4.84
N ILE A 262 32.90 16.67 -3.81
CA ILE A 262 32.84 18.12 -3.94
C ILE A 262 34.28 18.52 -4.24
N ILE A 263 34.66 18.56 -5.52
CA ILE A 263 35.89 19.22 -5.96
C ILE A 263 35.72 20.71 -5.64
N ASP A 264 36.11 21.07 -4.44
CA ASP A 264 36.67 22.35 -3.98
C ASP A 264 36.31 23.56 -4.87
N THR A 265 35.01 23.88 -5.00
CA THR A 265 34.54 25.14 -5.61
C THR A 265 34.66 26.34 -4.67
N LEU A 266 35.32 26.18 -3.52
CA LEU A 266 35.68 27.25 -2.58
C LEU A 266 37.14 27.72 -2.68
N LYS A 267 37.80 27.49 -3.82
CA LYS A 267 39.01 28.22 -4.22
C LYS A 267 38.76 29.11 -5.43
N ARG A 268 38.03 30.21 -5.24
CA ARG A 268 38.16 31.45 -6.01
C ARG A 268 37.93 32.66 -5.13
#